data_AF-A0A238YL04-F1
#
_entry.id   AF-A0A238YL04-F1
#
_cell.length_a   1.000
_cell.length_b   1.000
_cell.length_c   1.000
_cell.angle_alpha   90.00
_cell.angle_beta   90.00
_cell.angle_gamma   90.00
#
_symmetry.space_group_name_H-M   'P 1'
#
loop_
_entity.id
_entity.type
_entity.pdbx_description
1 polymer ?
#
loop_
_entity_poly.entity_id
_entity_poly.type
_entity_poly.pdbx_seq_one_letter_code
_entity_poly.pdbx_strand_id
1 'polypeptide(L)'
;MRHAVLFSVSSGAAAVAAAITVAGTAPARPAAHQAASLSLTGPAGSAGSPHGRVVEYRGLRVPVPAGWEVYRLDRHPSRCVRYDRHAVYLGRPGPQPDCPARAVGRTEALHIQPAGGGRTARTVVHADKLASLTVPRTADHETRLTLPEAGVTITGVYGRDPGLLQRILRGIRLSGRRSAAPSEPDVRRVATAVPSAAVGATAPAAGPAPSGGPVPTGGPAPAESPPAAQSPAAAQGTALERSWARGKGFDTCTAPSLATMRAWRPSFKVTNIYIGGASRGCAQPNLTASWVRQVRAMGYRLTATYVGLQAPCGSRPQRFTAKSASWQGTRAAVDAARRARALGIPAGKPLYYDMEAYDHRKSACRAAVLRFVDKWVNRLKTEGYEPCLYSSVKSGIRDVGRSSISKPSCVWFANWDRRAKVYGDPFLPDAWWSPHRRVKQYRGGHRETHGGVTLNIDCDIADGRVY
;
A
#
# COMPACT_ATOMS: atom_id res chain seq x y z
N MET A 1 -39.48 24.56 -63.72
CA MET A 1 -39.19 25.81 -62.97
C MET A 1 -40.29 26.00 -61.92
N ARG A 2 -39.96 26.59 -60.75
CA ARG A 2 -40.84 27.38 -59.85
C ARG A 2 -42.20 26.81 -59.33
N HIS A 3 -42.28 26.79 -57.99
CA HIS A 3 -43.47 26.92 -57.10
C HIS A 3 -44.48 25.75 -57.03
N ALA A 4 -44.67 25.02 -55.91
CA ALA A 4 -44.96 25.38 -54.50
C ALA A 4 -46.46 25.32 -54.12
N VAL A 5 -46.80 24.26 -53.37
CA VAL A 5 -47.70 24.21 -52.18
C VAL A 5 -49.17 24.69 -52.31
N LEU A 6 -50.15 23.80 -52.03
CA LEU A 6 -51.01 23.82 -50.81
C LEU A 6 -52.14 22.76 -50.84
N PHE A 7 -52.24 21.99 -49.74
CA PHE A 7 -53.42 21.44 -49.05
C PHE A 7 -54.50 20.62 -49.80
N SER A 8 -54.82 19.47 -49.20
CA SER A 8 -56.04 18.70 -49.44
C SER A 8 -56.71 18.37 -48.11
N VAL A 9 -58.03 18.47 -48.04
CA VAL A 9 -58.88 18.12 -46.88
C VAL A 9 -60.01 17.22 -47.38
N SER A 10 -60.52 16.33 -46.51
CA SER A 10 -61.66 15.41 -46.69
C SER A 10 -61.47 14.32 -47.78
N SER A 11 -61.78 13.05 -47.55
CA SER A 11 -62.97 12.50 -46.87
C SER A 11 -62.69 11.14 -46.21
N GLY A 12 -63.60 10.69 -45.33
CA GLY A 12 -63.52 9.37 -44.71
C GLY A 12 -64.13 8.26 -45.56
N ALA A 13 -63.72 7.02 -45.28
CA ALA A 13 -64.44 5.79 -45.62
C ALA A 13 -64.18 4.75 -44.52
N ALA A 14 -65.15 3.88 -44.28
CA ALA A 14 -65.12 2.93 -43.17
C ALA A 14 -64.64 1.53 -43.58
N ALA A 15 -64.36 0.73 -42.54
CA ALA A 15 -64.56 -0.73 -42.46
C ALA A 15 -63.35 -1.67 -42.65
N VAL A 16 -63.56 -2.82 -41.98
CA VAL A 16 -62.86 -4.12 -42.03
C VAL A 16 -61.50 -4.20 -41.33
N ALA A 17 -61.48 -4.98 -40.26
CA ALA A 17 -60.27 -5.44 -39.59
C ALA A 17 -59.70 -6.69 -40.29
N ALA A 18 -58.39 -6.72 -40.48
CA ALA A 18 -57.61 -7.93 -40.71
C ALA A 18 -56.24 -7.77 -40.03
N ALA A 19 -55.88 -8.72 -39.15
CA ALA A 19 -54.66 -8.63 -38.37
C ALA A 19 -53.47 -9.26 -39.13
N ILE A 20 -52.42 -8.48 -39.37
CA ILE A 20 -51.07 -9.00 -39.67
C ILE A 20 -50.05 -8.24 -38.82
N THR A 21 -49.26 -8.99 -38.07
CA THR A 21 -48.21 -8.50 -37.18
C THR A 21 -46.93 -8.14 -37.92
N VAL A 22 -46.41 -6.93 -37.72
CA VAL A 22 -45.00 -6.59 -38.00
C VAL A 22 -44.42 -5.85 -36.79
N ALA A 23 -43.26 -6.29 -36.32
CA ALA A 23 -42.67 -5.84 -35.07
C ALA A 23 -42.02 -4.45 -35.17
N GLY A 24 -42.44 -3.52 -34.30
CA GLY A 24 -41.78 -2.24 -34.06
C GLY A 24 -41.22 -2.16 -32.64
N THR A 25 -39.89 -2.20 -32.49
CA THR A 25 -39.22 -2.16 -31.18
C THR A 25 -39.17 -0.75 -30.59
N ALA A 26 -39.93 -0.51 -29.53
CA ALA A 26 -39.80 0.69 -28.69
C ALA A 26 -38.62 0.55 -27.70
N PRO A 27 -37.94 1.64 -27.29
CA PRO A 27 -36.74 1.57 -26.46
C PRO A 27 -37.05 1.17 -25.01
N ALA A 28 -36.38 0.12 -24.52
CA ALA A 28 -36.54 -0.37 -23.17
C ALA A 28 -36.01 0.61 -22.12
N ARG A 29 -36.84 0.94 -21.12
CA ARG A 29 -36.40 1.53 -19.85
C ARG A 29 -35.48 0.53 -19.11
N PRO A 30 -34.42 0.98 -18.42
CA PRO A 30 -33.57 0.08 -17.65
C PRO A 30 -34.35 -0.53 -16.48
N ALA A 31 -34.36 -1.86 -16.40
CA ALA A 31 -35.05 -2.59 -15.35
C ALA A 31 -34.39 -2.38 -13.98
N ALA A 32 -35.22 -2.09 -12.96
CA ALA A 32 -34.79 -2.17 -11.57
C ALA A 32 -34.70 -3.64 -11.17
N HIS A 33 -33.48 -4.18 -11.04
CA HIS A 33 -33.30 -5.52 -10.49
C HIS A 33 -33.60 -5.53 -8.99
N GLN A 34 -34.81 -5.98 -8.65
CA GLN A 34 -35.10 -6.52 -7.33
C GLN A 34 -34.23 -7.75 -7.11
N ALA A 35 -33.38 -7.74 -6.08
CA ALA A 35 -32.69 -8.93 -5.63
C ALA A 35 -33.64 -9.73 -4.73
N ALA A 36 -34.09 -10.89 -5.20
CA ALA A 36 -34.91 -11.79 -4.41
C ALA A 36 -34.08 -12.41 -3.26
N SER A 37 -34.57 -12.25 -2.03
CA SER A 37 -33.94 -12.80 -0.82
C SER A 37 -34.24 -14.29 -0.69
N LEU A 38 -33.29 -15.16 -1.05
CA LEU A 38 -33.34 -16.58 -0.70
C LEU A 38 -32.79 -16.78 0.72
N SER A 39 -33.70 -16.97 1.67
CA SER A 39 -33.39 -17.22 3.08
C SER A 39 -32.84 -18.64 3.29
N LEU A 40 -31.51 -18.78 3.33
CA LEU A 40 -30.85 -19.99 3.85
C LEU A 40 -30.57 -19.82 5.34
N THR A 41 -31.27 -20.60 6.16
CA THR A 41 -31.13 -20.65 7.63
C THR A 41 -29.82 -21.35 8.04
N GLY A 42 -28.72 -20.58 8.03
CA GLY A 42 -27.50 -20.97 8.72
C GLY A 42 -27.68 -20.95 10.26
N PRO A 43 -26.93 -21.78 11.02
CA PRO A 43 -27.09 -21.86 12.46
C PRO A 43 -26.79 -20.52 13.12
N ALA A 44 -27.61 -20.16 14.12
CA ALA A 44 -27.56 -18.86 14.78
C ALA A 44 -26.17 -18.55 15.35
N GLY A 45 -25.49 -17.58 14.74
CA GLY A 45 -24.27 -17.01 15.30
C GLY A 45 -24.57 -16.41 16.66
N SER A 46 -23.84 -16.85 17.69
CA SER A 46 -24.08 -16.48 19.08
C SER A 46 -24.21 -14.96 19.26
N ALA A 47 -25.39 -14.52 19.71
CA ALA A 47 -25.65 -13.12 20.01
C ALA A 47 -24.65 -12.65 21.07
N GLY A 48 -23.75 -11.74 20.69
CA GLY A 48 -22.76 -11.19 21.60
C GLY A 48 -23.44 -10.41 22.72
N SER A 49 -22.99 -10.60 23.96
CA SER A 49 -23.55 -9.91 25.13
C SER A 49 -23.61 -8.39 24.90
N PRO A 50 -24.68 -7.71 25.36
CA PRO A 50 -24.82 -6.25 25.23
C PRO A 50 -23.75 -5.47 26.02
N HIS A 51 -23.09 -6.13 26.97
CA HIS A 51 -21.95 -5.60 27.70
C HIS A 51 -20.63 -5.92 26.99
N GLY A 52 -19.72 -4.95 26.94
CA GLY A 52 -18.35 -5.17 26.45
C GLY A 52 -17.63 -6.27 27.24
N ARG A 53 -16.78 -7.04 26.57
CA ARG A 53 -16.05 -8.18 27.15
C ARG A 53 -14.60 -7.83 27.43
N VAL A 54 -13.94 -8.60 28.30
CA VAL A 54 -12.49 -8.53 28.51
C VAL A 54 -11.84 -9.75 27.89
N VAL A 55 -10.76 -9.57 27.15
CA VAL A 55 -9.97 -10.67 26.57
C VAL A 55 -8.54 -10.64 27.10
N GLU A 56 -8.00 -11.81 27.41
CA GLU A 56 -6.64 -11.92 27.91
C GLU A 56 -5.63 -12.27 26.80
N TYR A 57 -4.45 -11.66 26.86
CA TYR A 57 -3.33 -11.91 25.95
C TYR A 57 -1.99 -11.52 26.58
N ARG A 58 -1.05 -12.46 26.72
CA ARG A 58 0.31 -12.26 27.28
C ARG A 58 0.34 -11.42 28.57
N GLY A 59 -0.50 -11.78 29.55
CA GLY A 59 -0.56 -11.06 30.83
C GLY A 59 -1.33 -9.74 30.80
N LEU A 60 -1.97 -9.37 29.69
CA LEU A 60 -2.86 -8.21 29.60
C LEU A 60 -4.33 -8.63 29.62
N ARG A 61 -5.14 -7.90 30.39
CA ARG A 61 -6.61 -7.86 30.31
C ARG A 61 -7.00 -6.67 29.45
N VAL A 62 -7.59 -6.94 28.29
CA VAL A 62 -7.89 -5.94 27.26
C VAL A 62 -9.41 -5.78 27.15
N PRO A 63 -9.98 -4.58 27.39
CA PRO A 63 -11.39 -4.34 27.19
C PRO A 63 -11.74 -4.29 25.69
N VAL A 64 -12.84 -4.94 25.33
CA VAL A 64 -13.36 -5.05 23.96
C VAL A 64 -14.79 -4.50 23.99
N PRO A 65 -15.08 -3.37 23.31
CA PRO A 65 -16.43 -2.83 23.25
C PRO A 65 -17.44 -3.83 22.65
N ALA A 66 -18.71 -3.64 22.97
CA ALA A 66 -19.79 -4.45 22.38
C ALA A 66 -19.75 -4.38 20.84
N GLY A 67 -20.06 -5.49 20.17
CA GLY A 67 -20.00 -5.62 18.72
C GLY A 67 -18.61 -5.72 18.08
N TRP A 68 -17.51 -5.59 18.83
CA TRP A 68 -16.16 -5.73 18.27
C TRP A 68 -15.72 -7.20 18.11
N GLU A 69 -15.22 -7.51 16.92
CA GLU A 69 -14.61 -8.81 16.61
C GLU A 69 -13.27 -8.98 17.35
N VAL A 70 -12.91 -10.21 17.73
CA VAL A 70 -11.60 -10.52 18.33
C VAL A 70 -10.94 -11.65 17.55
N TYR A 71 -9.74 -11.40 17.04
CA TYR A 71 -9.00 -12.33 16.18
C TYR A 71 -7.69 -12.76 16.86
N ARG A 72 -7.55 -14.06 17.14
CA ARG A 72 -6.29 -14.68 17.57
C ARG A 72 -5.47 -15.07 16.34
N LEU A 73 -4.51 -14.23 15.96
CA LEU A 73 -3.66 -14.43 14.79
C LEU A 73 -2.73 -15.64 14.94
N ASP A 74 -2.32 -15.96 16.17
CA ASP A 74 -1.50 -17.14 16.45
C ASP A 74 -2.25 -18.47 16.18
N ARG A 75 -3.59 -18.44 16.06
CA ARG A 75 -4.45 -19.56 15.63
C ARG A 75 -4.89 -19.47 14.17
N HIS A 76 -4.91 -18.27 13.60
CA HIS A 76 -5.35 -17.99 12.24
C HIS A 76 -4.34 -17.05 11.54
N PRO A 77 -3.12 -17.53 11.24
CA PRO A 77 -2.03 -16.69 10.73
C PRO A 77 -2.34 -16.05 9.37
N SER A 78 -3.24 -16.64 8.57
CA SER A 78 -3.73 -16.07 7.31
C SER A 78 -4.75 -14.94 7.48
N ARG A 79 -5.22 -14.64 8.69
CA ARG A 79 -6.23 -13.58 8.91
C ARG A 79 -5.63 -12.20 8.62
N CYS A 80 -6.17 -11.52 7.61
CA CYS A 80 -5.82 -10.12 7.34
C CYS A 80 -6.18 -9.21 8.52
N VAL A 81 -5.21 -8.41 8.97
CA VAL A 81 -5.43 -7.35 9.96
C VAL A 81 -5.97 -6.11 9.25
N ARG A 82 -7.29 -5.90 9.38
CA ARG A 82 -8.03 -4.78 8.79
C ARG A 82 -8.35 -3.70 9.82
N TYR A 83 -8.00 -2.47 9.47
CA TYR A 83 -8.18 -1.25 10.25
C TYR A 83 -9.44 -0.46 9.86
N ASP A 84 -10.14 -0.88 8.81
CA ASP A 84 -11.42 -0.32 8.36
C ASP A 84 -12.65 -0.98 9.02
N ARG A 85 -12.45 -1.78 10.06
CA ARG A 85 -13.49 -2.44 10.87
C ARG A 85 -13.13 -2.41 12.37
N HIS A 86 -14.16 -2.43 13.21
CA HIS A 86 -14.00 -2.51 14.67
C HIS A 86 -13.57 -3.90 15.11
N ALA A 87 -12.30 -4.06 15.46
CA ALA A 87 -11.73 -5.35 15.86
C ALA A 87 -10.51 -5.22 16.77
N VAL A 88 -10.28 -6.27 17.58
CA VAL A 88 -9.04 -6.48 18.33
C VAL A 88 -8.29 -7.69 17.77
N TYR A 89 -7.11 -7.47 17.23
CA TYR A 89 -6.21 -8.50 16.71
C TYR A 89 -5.12 -8.79 17.74
N LEU A 90 -4.88 -10.07 18.02
CA LEU A 90 -3.99 -10.54 19.07
C LEU A 90 -3.04 -11.59 18.49
N GLY A 91 -1.73 -11.34 18.56
CA GLY A 91 -0.70 -12.21 17.97
C GLY A 91 0.06 -11.55 16.82
N ARG A 92 0.94 -12.30 16.16
CA ARG A 92 1.60 -11.85 14.92
C ARG A 92 0.81 -12.35 13.70
N PRO A 93 0.55 -11.50 12.68
CA PRO A 93 0.08 -12.01 11.39
C PRO A 93 1.11 -12.99 10.81
N GLY A 94 0.65 -14.01 10.11
CA GLY A 94 1.53 -14.87 9.31
C GLY A 94 2.19 -14.12 8.15
N PRO A 95 3.19 -14.72 7.49
CA PRO A 95 3.94 -14.06 6.42
C PRO A 95 3.09 -13.73 5.19
N GLN A 96 1.97 -14.43 4.98
CA GLN A 96 1.05 -14.18 3.86
C GLN A 96 -0.42 -14.17 4.33
N PRO A 97 -0.94 -13.03 4.83
CA PRO A 97 -2.35 -12.88 5.15
C PRO A 97 -3.21 -12.84 3.87
N ASP A 98 -4.40 -13.46 3.90
CA ASP A 98 -5.41 -13.34 2.84
C ASP A 98 -6.18 -12.02 3.01
N CYS A 99 -5.60 -10.95 2.49
CA CYS A 99 -6.21 -9.63 2.46
C CYS A 99 -7.02 -9.41 1.18
N PRO A 100 -8.05 -8.53 1.21
CA PRO A 100 -8.67 -8.05 -0.02
C PRO A 100 -7.63 -7.28 -0.86
N ALA A 101 -7.87 -7.17 -2.17
CA ALA A 101 -7.11 -6.26 -3.03
C ALA A 101 -7.04 -4.85 -2.43
N ARG A 102 -8.21 -4.33 -1.99
CA ARG A 102 -8.35 -2.96 -1.52
C ARG A 102 -9.20 -2.87 -0.26
N ALA A 103 -8.69 -2.13 0.73
CA ALA A 103 -9.45 -1.66 1.88
C ALA A 103 -9.01 -0.22 2.19
N VAL A 104 -9.94 0.74 2.13
CA VAL A 104 -9.64 2.17 2.24
C VAL A 104 -10.58 2.84 3.23
N GLY A 105 -9.97 3.46 4.23
CA GLY A 105 -10.61 3.99 5.44
C GLY A 105 -9.97 3.40 6.68
N ARG A 106 -10.27 3.99 7.82
CA ARG A 106 -9.98 3.45 9.16
C ARG A 106 -11.19 3.62 10.06
N THR A 107 -11.24 2.86 11.14
CA THR A 107 -12.08 3.10 12.30
C THR A 107 -11.26 2.77 13.54
N GLU A 108 -11.84 2.81 14.74
CA GLU A 108 -11.12 2.33 15.93
C GLU A 108 -10.89 0.82 15.85
N ALA A 109 -9.63 0.41 15.86
CA ALA A 109 -9.20 -0.98 15.92
C ALA A 109 -7.87 -1.09 16.69
N LEU A 110 -7.60 -2.28 17.22
CA LEU A 110 -6.43 -2.54 18.07
C LEU A 110 -5.69 -3.78 17.57
N HIS A 111 -4.37 -3.69 17.42
CA HIS A 111 -3.52 -4.85 17.11
C HIS A 111 -2.41 -4.96 18.15
N ILE A 112 -2.44 -6.02 18.96
CA ILE A 112 -1.47 -6.33 20.02
C ILE A 112 -0.65 -7.53 19.58
N GLN A 113 0.67 -7.36 19.54
CA GLN A 113 1.62 -8.39 19.12
C GLN A 113 2.81 -8.45 20.09
N PRO A 114 3.56 -9.58 20.16
CA PRO A 114 4.79 -9.63 20.94
C PRO A 114 5.82 -8.62 20.40
N ALA A 115 6.53 -7.95 21.29
CA ALA A 115 7.58 -6.98 20.99
C ALA A 115 8.73 -7.58 20.15
N GLY A 116 9.61 -6.74 19.62
CA GLY A 116 10.78 -7.14 18.82
C GLY A 116 10.51 -7.65 17.39
N GLY A 117 9.25 -7.83 16.99
CA GLY A 117 8.87 -8.45 15.71
C GLY A 117 8.57 -7.51 14.54
N GLY A 118 9.07 -6.27 14.52
CA GLY A 118 8.77 -5.31 13.45
C GLY A 118 9.22 -3.89 13.76
N ARG A 119 8.65 -2.88 13.07
CA ARG A 119 8.88 -1.44 13.34
C ARG A 119 8.66 -1.14 14.83
N THR A 120 9.75 -0.93 15.56
CA THR A 120 9.77 -0.63 16.99
C THR A 120 8.88 0.58 17.30
N ALA A 121 8.07 0.46 18.36
CA ALA A 121 7.43 1.63 18.93
C ALA A 121 8.53 2.54 19.51
N ARG A 122 8.53 3.81 19.14
CA ARG A 122 9.39 4.81 19.80
C ARG A 122 8.84 5.20 21.17
N THR A 123 7.53 5.05 21.36
CA THR A 123 6.85 5.31 22.63
C THR A 123 6.82 4.04 23.46
N VAL A 124 7.47 4.09 24.63
CA VAL A 124 7.30 3.09 25.68
C VAL A 124 6.27 3.65 26.66
N VAL A 125 5.31 2.82 27.09
CA VAL A 125 4.27 3.20 28.06
C VAL A 125 4.18 2.09 29.10
N HIS A 126 4.49 2.44 30.34
CA HIS A 126 4.36 1.54 31.49
C HIS A 126 2.90 1.32 31.87
N ALA A 127 2.62 0.17 32.46
CA ALA A 127 1.25 -0.27 32.73
C ALA A 127 0.50 0.67 33.71
N ASP A 128 1.20 1.29 34.66
CA ASP A 128 0.66 2.28 35.59
C ASP A 128 0.27 3.60 34.89
N LYS A 129 0.97 3.98 33.82
CA LYS A 129 0.68 5.19 33.03
C LYS A 129 -0.41 5.00 31.98
N LEU A 130 -0.90 3.78 31.74
CA LEU A 130 -1.98 3.55 30.76
C LEU A 130 -3.24 4.33 31.09
N ALA A 131 -3.63 4.42 32.37
CA ALA A 131 -4.86 5.10 32.80
C ALA A 131 -4.89 6.60 32.48
N SER A 132 -3.72 7.27 32.45
CA SER A 132 -3.57 8.68 32.11
C SER A 132 -3.18 8.94 30.66
N LEU A 133 -2.87 7.89 29.86
CA LEU A 133 -2.41 7.99 28.48
C LEU A 133 -3.28 8.92 27.62
N THR A 134 -2.65 9.87 26.93
CA THR A 134 -3.31 10.71 25.91
C THR A 134 -2.87 10.26 24.52
N VAL A 135 -3.84 10.06 23.62
CA VAL A 135 -3.57 9.67 22.22
C VAL A 135 -3.58 10.93 21.35
N PRO A 136 -2.42 11.41 20.87
CA PRO A 136 -2.36 12.62 20.06
C PRO A 136 -2.99 12.41 18.68
N ARG A 137 -3.54 13.47 18.09
CA ARG A 137 -4.05 13.44 16.70
C ARG A 137 -2.88 13.47 15.70
N THR A 138 -2.52 12.29 15.18
CA THR A 138 -1.47 12.08 14.16
C THR A 138 -2.04 12.15 12.73
N ALA A 139 -1.17 12.39 11.73
CA ALA A 139 -1.57 12.52 10.33
C ALA A 139 -1.92 11.19 9.64
N ASP A 140 -1.51 10.06 10.23
CA ASP A 140 -1.84 8.70 9.80
C ASP A 140 -2.93 8.04 10.63
N HIS A 141 -3.46 8.72 11.65
CA HIS A 141 -4.49 8.18 12.53
C HIS A 141 -4.07 6.82 13.15
N GLU A 142 -2.83 6.77 13.63
CA GLU A 142 -2.19 5.63 14.26
C GLU A 142 -1.48 6.09 15.54
N THR A 143 -1.53 5.26 16.58
CA THR A 143 -0.60 5.30 17.71
C THR A 143 0.05 3.94 17.84
N ARG A 144 1.34 3.91 18.22
CA ARG A 144 2.06 2.68 18.48
C ARG A 144 2.91 2.83 19.71
N LEU A 145 2.72 1.90 20.65
CA LEU A 145 3.32 1.93 21.98
C LEU A 145 3.76 0.52 22.40
N THR A 146 4.88 0.43 23.12
CA THR A 146 5.38 -0.81 23.72
C THR A 146 5.08 -0.81 25.21
N LEU A 147 4.57 -1.93 25.73
CA LEU A 147 4.42 -2.22 27.16
C LEU A 147 5.49 -3.27 27.51
N PRO A 148 6.59 -2.89 28.17
CA PRO A 148 7.67 -3.81 28.52
C PRO A 148 7.19 -4.95 29.43
N GLU A 149 6.30 -4.67 30.37
CA GLU A 149 5.84 -5.60 31.43
C GLU A 149 5.09 -6.83 30.88
N ALA A 150 4.46 -6.68 29.71
CA ALA A 150 3.79 -7.77 28.99
C ALA A 150 4.60 -8.25 27.76
N GLY A 151 5.73 -7.60 27.46
CA GLY A 151 6.53 -7.86 26.26
C GLY A 151 5.75 -7.67 24.96
N VAL A 152 4.88 -6.65 24.87
CA VAL A 152 4.04 -6.40 23.68
C VAL A 152 4.25 -5.04 23.05
N THR A 153 3.96 -4.96 21.75
CA THR A 153 3.69 -3.72 21.03
C THR A 153 2.21 -3.67 20.67
N ILE A 154 1.57 -2.55 21.00
CA ILE A 154 0.18 -2.23 20.68
C ILE A 154 0.19 -1.20 19.55
N THR A 155 -0.47 -1.51 18.44
CA THR A 155 -0.84 -0.54 17.40
C THR A 155 -2.33 -0.26 17.52
N GLY A 156 -2.68 0.99 17.84
CA GLY A 156 -4.05 1.48 17.83
C GLY A 156 -4.28 2.38 16.62
N VAL A 157 -5.41 2.22 15.95
CA VAL A 157 -5.86 3.10 14.87
C VAL A 157 -7.21 3.71 15.23
N TYR A 158 -7.55 4.85 14.64
CA TYR A 158 -8.82 5.54 14.93
C TYR A 158 -9.46 6.18 13.69
N GLY A 159 -10.76 6.46 13.81
CA GLY A 159 -11.63 7.00 12.79
C GLY A 159 -11.32 8.47 12.48
N ARG A 160 -12.11 9.39 13.05
CA ARG A 160 -11.85 10.84 13.02
C ARG A 160 -11.26 11.36 14.33
N ASP A 161 -11.58 10.69 15.43
CA ASP A 161 -11.30 11.13 16.78
C ASP A 161 -10.65 9.99 17.57
N PRO A 162 -9.55 10.23 18.30
CA PRO A 162 -8.87 9.18 19.04
C PRO A 162 -9.56 8.82 20.37
N GLY A 163 -10.66 9.47 20.78
CA GLY A 163 -11.24 9.36 22.11
C GLY A 163 -11.72 7.96 22.49
N LEU A 164 -12.33 7.21 21.56
CA LEU A 164 -12.72 5.82 21.81
C LEU A 164 -11.48 4.91 21.95
N LEU A 165 -10.49 5.05 21.06
CA LEU A 165 -9.22 4.33 21.16
C LEU A 165 -8.50 4.64 22.49
N GLN A 166 -8.48 5.90 22.90
CA GLN A 166 -7.90 6.34 24.17
C GLN A 166 -8.61 5.71 25.36
N ARG A 167 -9.96 5.64 25.37
CA ARG A 167 -10.71 4.95 26.43
C ARG A 167 -10.36 3.46 26.50
N ILE A 168 -10.24 2.78 25.35
CA ILE A 168 -9.86 1.36 25.28
C ILE A 168 -8.45 1.16 25.86
N LEU A 169 -7.46 1.94 25.41
CA LEU A 169 -6.09 1.86 25.90
C LEU A 169 -5.98 2.16 27.41
N ARG A 170 -6.70 3.17 27.90
CA ARG A 170 -6.81 3.51 29.33
C ARG A 170 -7.47 2.43 30.19
N GLY A 171 -8.20 1.51 29.58
CA GLY A 171 -8.82 0.37 30.26
C GLY A 171 -7.99 -0.92 30.26
N ILE A 172 -6.85 -0.97 29.57
CA ILE A 172 -5.96 -2.14 29.58
C ILE A 172 -5.29 -2.28 30.96
N ARG A 173 -5.25 -3.50 31.51
CA ARG A 173 -4.62 -3.80 32.81
C ARG A 173 -3.69 -5.01 32.67
N LEU A 174 -2.68 -5.12 33.53
CA LEU A 174 -1.98 -6.39 33.72
C LEU A 174 -2.89 -7.36 34.50
N SER A 175 -2.94 -8.63 34.09
CA SER A 175 -3.48 -9.72 34.91
C SER A 175 -2.47 -10.05 36.01
N GLY A 176 -2.91 -10.14 37.27
CA GLY A 176 -2.04 -10.20 38.47
C GLY A 176 -1.11 -11.42 38.63
N ARG A 177 -0.90 -12.24 37.60
CA ARG A 177 0.15 -13.26 37.62
C ARG A 177 1.49 -12.64 37.23
N ARG A 178 2.35 -12.41 38.22
CA ARG A 178 3.80 -12.51 38.03
C ARG A 178 4.09 -13.93 37.54
N SER A 179 4.18 -14.13 36.23
CA SER A 179 4.95 -15.26 35.73
C SER A 179 6.40 -14.97 36.09
N ALA A 180 7.01 -15.81 36.93
CA ALA A 180 8.43 -15.70 37.21
C ALA A 180 9.19 -15.70 35.88
N ALA A 181 10.10 -14.75 35.71
CA ALA A 181 11.14 -14.91 34.71
C ALA A 181 11.95 -16.17 35.08
N PRO A 182 12.43 -16.97 34.11
CA PRO A 182 13.48 -17.93 34.40
C PRO A 182 14.66 -17.14 34.97
N SER A 183 15.12 -17.52 36.16
CA SER A 183 16.35 -16.97 36.71
C SER A 183 17.50 -17.28 35.75
N GLU A 184 18.16 -16.25 35.21
CA GLU A 184 19.47 -16.48 34.58
C GLU A 184 20.45 -16.97 35.66
N PRO A 185 21.33 -17.94 35.35
CA PRO A 185 22.32 -18.41 36.31
C PRO A 185 23.35 -17.29 36.61
N ASP A 186 23.67 -17.13 37.90
CA ASP A 186 24.63 -16.15 38.41
C ASP A 186 26.05 -16.43 37.88
N VAL A 187 26.45 -15.74 36.80
CA VAL A 187 27.84 -15.75 36.32
C VAL A 187 28.67 -14.78 37.16
N ARG A 188 29.08 -15.25 38.34
CA ARG A 188 30.08 -14.57 39.17
C ARG A 188 31.36 -14.37 38.37
N ARG A 189 31.81 -13.11 38.28
CA ARG A 189 33.18 -12.78 37.85
C ARG A 189 34.18 -13.41 38.81
N VAL A 190 35.03 -14.30 38.30
CA VAL A 190 36.35 -14.54 38.89
C VAL A 190 37.35 -13.75 38.06
N ALA A 191 38.05 -12.83 38.71
CA ALA A 191 39.18 -12.14 38.11
C ALA A 191 40.46 -12.90 38.40
N THR A 192 41.24 -13.22 37.37
CA THR A 192 42.62 -13.69 37.49
C THR A 192 43.52 -12.78 36.68
N ALA A 193 44.51 -12.19 37.34
CA ALA A 193 45.45 -11.25 36.75
C ALA A 193 46.50 -11.96 35.87
N VAL A 194 47.06 -11.22 34.91
CA VAL A 194 48.28 -11.59 34.19
C VAL A 194 49.22 -10.37 34.22
N PRO A 195 50.48 -10.50 34.68
CA PRO A 195 51.43 -9.40 34.73
C PRO A 195 52.11 -9.14 33.36
N SER A 196 52.79 -8.00 33.24
CA SER A 196 53.41 -7.50 32.01
C SER A 196 54.93 -7.30 32.20
N ALA A 197 55.75 -7.66 31.19
CA ALA A 197 57.17 -7.26 31.08
C ALA A 197 57.76 -7.42 29.65
N ALA A 198 57.65 -6.34 28.86
CA ALA A 198 58.66 -5.63 28.03
C ALA A 198 59.89 -6.28 27.31
N VAL A 199 60.32 -5.57 26.23
CA VAL A 199 61.63 -5.53 25.51
C VAL A 199 61.97 -6.72 24.57
N GLY A 200 62.54 -6.59 23.35
CA GLY A 200 62.81 -5.43 22.47
C GLY A 200 63.83 -5.72 21.32
N ALA A 201 63.74 -4.92 20.22
CA ALA A 201 64.80 -4.60 19.21
C ALA A 201 65.28 -5.57 18.08
N THR A 202 65.13 -5.07 16.82
CA THR A 202 66.07 -5.05 15.65
C THR A 202 66.34 -6.25 14.69
N ALA A 203 66.67 -5.90 13.43
CA ALA A 203 66.83 -6.71 12.18
C ALA A 203 68.34 -6.99 11.82
N PRO A 204 68.84 -7.32 10.58
CA PRO A 204 68.22 -7.59 9.24
C PRO A 204 68.85 -8.71 8.32
N ALA A 205 68.22 -8.91 7.14
CA ALA A 205 68.64 -9.40 5.79
C ALA A 205 69.95 -10.17 5.44
N ALA A 206 69.86 -11.14 4.48
CA ALA A 206 70.78 -11.35 3.31
C ALA A 206 70.30 -12.48 2.33
N GLY A 207 70.71 -12.45 1.04
CA GLY A 207 70.60 -13.54 0.02
C GLY A 207 71.90 -14.38 -0.10
N PRO A 208 72.18 -15.19 -1.16
CA PRO A 208 71.83 -15.00 -2.60
C PRO A 208 71.48 -16.29 -3.42
N ALA A 209 71.65 -16.27 -4.76
CA ALA A 209 71.22 -17.26 -5.79
C ALA A 209 72.30 -18.29 -6.24
N PRO A 210 72.01 -19.16 -7.25
CA PRO A 210 72.88 -19.22 -8.45
C PRO A 210 72.19 -19.54 -9.82
N SER A 211 72.99 -19.61 -10.90
CA SER A 211 72.65 -19.84 -12.33
C SER A 211 73.59 -20.89 -12.99
N GLY A 212 73.37 -21.45 -14.19
CA GLY A 212 72.24 -21.38 -15.15
C GLY A 212 72.67 -21.52 -16.64
N GLY A 213 71.99 -22.35 -17.45
CA GLY A 213 72.22 -22.57 -18.91
C GLY A 213 72.55 -24.04 -19.29
N PRO A 214 72.56 -24.46 -20.58
CA PRO A 214 72.28 -23.73 -21.84
C PRO A 214 71.20 -24.38 -22.77
N VAL A 215 71.09 -23.93 -24.04
CA VAL A 215 70.00 -24.18 -25.03
C VAL A 215 70.53 -24.91 -26.30
N PRO A 216 69.70 -25.66 -27.08
CA PRO A 216 69.56 -25.35 -28.52
C PRO A 216 68.16 -25.58 -29.18
N THR A 217 67.72 -24.56 -29.95
CA THR A 217 66.99 -24.54 -31.25
C THR A 217 65.88 -25.54 -31.66
N GLY A 218 64.73 -25.01 -32.15
CA GLY A 218 63.84 -25.67 -33.13
C GLY A 218 62.43 -25.07 -33.25
N GLY A 219 62.05 -24.47 -34.40
CA GLY A 219 60.67 -24.04 -34.73
C GLY A 219 59.81 -25.16 -35.35
N PRO A 220 58.48 -25.00 -35.55
CA PRO A 220 57.87 -23.85 -36.27
C PRO A 220 56.59 -23.25 -35.64
N ALA A 221 56.01 -22.24 -36.31
CA ALA A 221 54.86 -21.45 -35.84
C ALA A 221 53.47 -22.08 -36.10
N PRO A 222 52.43 -21.64 -35.35
CA PRO A 222 51.05 -21.68 -35.85
C PRO A 222 50.21 -20.41 -35.61
N ALA A 223 49.49 -20.02 -36.67
CA ALA A 223 48.11 -19.49 -36.76
C ALA A 223 47.59 -18.39 -35.81
N GLU A 224 47.04 -17.33 -36.43
CA GLU A 224 46.14 -16.36 -35.79
C GLU A 224 44.85 -17.01 -35.26
N SER A 225 44.37 -16.51 -34.12
CA SER A 225 43.05 -16.87 -33.56
C SER A 225 41.96 -15.87 -34.00
N PRO A 226 40.75 -16.33 -34.38
CA PRO A 226 39.67 -15.43 -34.77
C PRO A 226 39.12 -14.63 -33.57
N PRO A 227 38.56 -13.43 -33.79
CA PRO A 227 38.08 -12.56 -32.71
C PRO A 227 36.86 -13.17 -32.00
N ALA A 228 36.92 -13.20 -30.67
CA ALA A 228 35.85 -13.72 -29.83
C ALA A 228 34.54 -12.93 -30.00
N ALA A 229 33.44 -13.63 -30.27
CA ALA A 229 32.12 -13.04 -30.38
C ALA A 229 31.71 -12.37 -29.04
N GLN A 230 31.44 -11.07 -29.09
CA GLN A 230 31.05 -10.30 -27.91
C GLN A 230 29.65 -10.73 -27.41
N SER A 231 29.61 -11.43 -26.28
CA SER A 231 28.35 -11.74 -25.60
C SER A 231 27.68 -10.45 -25.10
N PRO A 232 26.37 -10.24 -25.32
CA PRO A 232 25.68 -9.00 -24.94
C PRO A 232 25.36 -8.94 -23.43
N ALA A 233 26.39 -8.85 -22.59
CA ALA A 233 26.27 -8.71 -21.14
C ALA A 233 25.92 -7.27 -20.68
N ALA A 234 25.77 -6.31 -21.61
CA ALA A 234 25.63 -4.88 -21.34
C ALA A 234 24.18 -4.34 -21.43
N ALA A 235 23.19 -5.05 -20.88
CA ALA A 235 21.79 -4.60 -20.88
C ALA A 235 21.11 -4.53 -19.49
N GLN A 236 21.56 -5.32 -18.50
CA GLN A 236 20.84 -5.43 -17.22
C GLN A 236 21.10 -4.26 -16.25
N GLY A 237 22.22 -3.55 -16.38
CA GLY A 237 22.60 -2.43 -15.50
C GLY A 237 21.77 -1.14 -15.66
N THR A 238 20.92 -1.01 -16.69
CA THR A 238 20.22 0.27 -16.97
C THR A 238 18.74 0.28 -16.61
N ALA A 239 18.11 -0.88 -16.39
CA ALA A 239 16.66 -0.99 -16.22
C ALA A 239 16.16 -0.62 -14.81
N LEU A 240 17.00 -0.78 -13.78
CA LEU A 240 16.65 -0.40 -12.40
C LEU A 240 16.95 1.07 -12.07
N GLU A 241 17.86 1.71 -12.81
CA GLU A 241 18.20 3.13 -12.65
C GLU A 241 17.15 4.09 -13.23
N ARG A 242 16.49 3.71 -14.33
CA ARG A 242 15.40 4.50 -14.92
C ARG A 242 14.35 4.86 -13.86
N SER A 243 13.91 6.11 -13.87
CA SER A 243 12.85 6.63 -12.97
C SER A 243 11.44 6.15 -13.33
N TRP A 244 11.29 5.35 -14.39
CA TRP A 244 10.05 4.82 -14.93
C TRP A 244 10.21 3.38 -15.41
N ALA A 245 9.10 2.67 -15.61
CA ALA A 245 9.11 1.33 -16.21
C ALA A 245 7.83 1.02 -16.99
N ARG A 246 7.91 -0.01 -17.85
CA ARG A 246 6.79 -0.61 -18.58
C ARG A 246 6.52 -2.05 -18.17
N GLY A 247 5.24 -2.40 -18.08
CA GLY A 247 4.77 -3.77 -17.92
C GLY A 247 3.60 -3.92 -16.96
N LYS A 248 3.12 -5.15 -16.80
CA LYS A 248 2.07 -5.50 -15.84
C LYS A 248 2.51 -5.16 -14.41
N GLY A 249 1.59 -4.58 -13.66
CA GLY A 249 1.69 -4.40 -12.22
C GLY A 249 0.44 -4.92 -11.50
N PHE A 250 0.48 -4.87 -10.18
CA PHE A 250 -0.67 -5.16 -9.32
C PHE A 250 -0.59 -4.37 -8.02
N ASP A 251 -1.73 -4.19 -7.39
CA ASP A 251 -1.83 -3.75 -6.01
C ASP A 251 -2.64 -4.72 -5.15
N THR A 252 -2.28 -4.78 -3.88
CA THR A 252 -3.02 -5.53 -2.86
C THR A 252 -2.81 -4.88 -1.49
N CYS A 253 -3.79 -5.03 -0.60
CA CYS A 253 -3.90 -4.18 0.58
C CYS A 253 -2.75 -4.37 1.59
N THR A 254 -2.08 -5.52 1.58
CA THR A 254 -0.90 -5.84 2.41
C THR A 254 0.25 -6.30 1.54
N ALA A 255 1.45 -5.74 1.73
CA ALA A 255 2.67 -6.18 1.05
C ALA A 255 2.86 -7.72 1.17
N PRO A 256 2.94 -8.47 0.05
CA PRO A 256 3.06 -9.93 0.09
C PRO A 256 4.36 -10.43 0.74
N SER A 257 4.41 -11.72 1.06
CA SER A 257 5.63 -12.37 1.53
C SER A 257 6.73 -12.34 0.45
N LEU A 258 8.00 -12.39 0.85
CA LEU A 258 9.12 -12.45 -0.11
C LEU A 258 9.09 -13.70 -1.01
N ALA A 259 8.55 -14.82 -0.51
CA ALA A 259 8.33 -16.02 -1.30
C ALA A 259 7.26 -15.80 -2.38
N THR A 260 6.14 -15.15 -2.01
CA THR A 260 5.08 -14.76 -2.94
C THR A 260 5.59 -13.79 -4.00
N MET A 261 6.35 -12.76 -3.60
CA MET A 261 6.96 -11.82 -4.53
C MET A 261 7.86 -12.57 -5.55
N ARG A 262 8.68 -13.52 -5.09
CA ARG A 262 9.52 -14.35 -5.97
C ARG A 262 8.69 -15.20 -6.93
N ALA A 263 7.64 -15.87 -6.45
CA ALA A 263 6.73 -16.70 -7.24
C ALA A 263 5.94 -15.89 -8.30
N TRP A 264 5.58 -14.64 -8.00
CA TRP A 264 4.82 -13.76 -8.89
C TRP A 264 5.68 -12.97 -9.87
N ARG A 265 7.02 -12.96 -9.70
CA ARG A 265 7.94 -12.13 -10.47
C ARG A 265 7.94 -12.40 -11.99
N PRO A 266 7.73 -13.63 -12.50
CA PRO A 266 7.59 -13.86 -13.94
C PRO A 266 6.40 -13.12 -14.55
N SER A 267 5.29 -13.00 -13.81
CA SER A 267 4.03 -12.43 -14.29
C SER A 267 3.95 -10.91 -14.17
N PHE A 268 4.57 -10.32 -13.14
CA PHE A 268 4.48 -8.90 -12.83
C PHE A 268 5.85 -8.24 -12.68
N LYS A 269 5.98 -7.02 -13.22
CA LYS A 269 7.20 -6.18 -13.13
C LYS A 269 7.07 -5.04 -12.13
N VAL A 270 5.84 -4.61 -11.83
CA VAL A 270 5.52 -3.50 -10.94
C VAL A 270 4.64 -4.01 -9.80
N THR A 271 4.77 -3.45 -8.60
CA THR A 271 3.80 -3.64 -7.52
C THR A 271 3.60 -2.34 -6.74
N ASN A 272 2.40 -2.13 -6.23
CA ASN A 272 2.10 -1.02 -5.32
C ASN A 272 2.40 -1.39 -3.86
N ILE A 273 2.85 -0.42 -3.07
CA ILE A 273 2.99 -0.53 -1.62
C ILE A 273 2.30 0.64 -0.91
N TYR A 274 1.45 0.33 0.06
CA TYR A 274 0.74 1.35 0.85
C TYR A 274 1.57 1.78 2.06
N ILE A 275 2.32 2.88 1.90
CA ILE A 275 3.35 3.31 2.86
C ILE A 275 2.79 3.99 4.12
N GLY A 276 1.56 4.51 4.09
CA GLY A 276 0.99 5.24 5.23
C GLY A 276 -0.37 5.88 4.94
N GLY A 277 -0.81 6.73 5.87
CA GLY A 277 -1.99 7.58 5.73
C GLY A 277 -3.21 7.15 6.54
N ALA A 278 -4.03 8.15 6.89
CA ALA A 278 -5.22 8.03 7.73
C ALA A 278 -6.28 7.07 7.21
N SER A 279 -6.29 6.76 5.91
CA SER A 279 -7.23 5.84 5.26
C SER A 279 -6.58 4.54 4.81
N ARG A 280 -5.35 4.21 5.24
CA ARG A 280 -4.72 2.92 4.91
C ARG A 280 -5.39 1.80 5.71
N GLY A 281 -6.22 1.00 5.04
CA GLY A 281 -7.16 0.06 5.68
C GLY A 281 -6.60 -1.30 6.08
N CYS A 282 -5.40 -1.70 5.68
CA CYS A 282 -4.74 -2.91 6.18
C CYS A 282 -3.43 -2.60 6.93
N ALA A 283 -3.09 -3.48 7.88
CA ALA A 283 -1.74 -3.54 8.43
C ALA A 283 -0.70 -3.88 7.35
N GLN A 284 0.57 -3.63 7.64
CA GLN A 284 1.67 -3.90 6.73
C GLN A 284 2.77 -4.70 7.46
N PRO A 285 2.51 -5.97 7.84
CA PRO A 285 3.46 -6.79 8.60
C PRO A 285 4.80 -6.97 7.87
N ASN A 286 4.78 -7.14 6.54
CA ASN A 286 5.98 -7.38 5.74
C ASN A 286 6.71 -6.10 5.32
N LEU A 287 6.02 -4.94 5.23
CA LEU A 287 6.57 -3.74 4.61
C LEU A 287 7.61 -3.06 5.51
N THR A 288 8.88 -3.37 5.24
CA THR A 288 10.06 -2.87 5.94
C THR A 288 11.11 -2.41 4.94
N ALA A 289 12.10 -1.64 5.38
CA ALA A 289 13.22 -1.26 4.51
C ALA A 289 13.99 -2.48 3.96
N SER A 290 14.06 -3.58 4.73
CA SER A 290 14.65 -4.84 4.25
C SER A 290 13.81 -5.49 3.13
N TRP A 291 12.49 -5.57 3.32
CA TRP A 291 11.57 -6.06 2.30
C TRP A 291 11.65 -5.23 1.02
N VAL A 292 11.66 -3.89 1.14
CA VAL A 292 11.79 -2.98 0.01
C VAL A 292 13.09 -3.23 -0.76
N ARG A 293 14.24 -3.33 -0.09
CA ARG A 293 15.51 -3.66 -0.75
C ARG A 293 15.48 -5.03 -1.43
N GLN A 294 14.94 -6.05 -0.78
CA GLN A 294 14.90 -7.41 -1.35
C GLN A 294 13.97 -7.52 -2.56
N VAL A 295 12.80 -6.89 -2.52
CA VAL A 295 11.86 -6.84 -3.66
C VAL A 295 12.44 -6.02 -4.83
N ARG A 296 13.16 -4.94 -4.53
CA ARG A 296 13.96 -4.19 -5.52
C ARG A 296 15.05 -5.05 -6.16
N ALA A 297 15.77 -5.86 -5.36
CA ALA A 297 16.80 -6.79 -5.85
C ALA A 297 16.22 -7.95 -6.67
N MET A 298 14.98 -8.38 -6.41
CA MET A 298 14.21 -9.28 -7.31
C MET A 298 13.80 -8.60 -8.64
N GLY A 299 14.19 -7.34 -8.86
CA GLY A 299 13.91 -6.59 -10.08
C GLY A 299 12.47 -6.09 -10.18
N TYR A 300 11.72 -5.98 -9.08
CA TYR A 300 10.42 -5.29 -9.07
C TYR A 300 10.60 -3.78 -9.05
N ARG A 301 9.64 -3.10 -9.66
CA ARG A 301 9.42 -1.66 -9.54
C ARG A 301 8.28 -1.37 -8.57
N LEU A 302 8.39 -0.28 -7.82
CA LEU A 302 7.47 0.03 -6.72
C LEU A 302 6.71 1.34 -6.98
N THR A 303 5.38 1.32 -6.93
CA THR A 303 4.58 2.53 -6.72
C THR A 303 4.34 2.71 -5.22
N ALA A 304 4.88 3.77 -4.63
CA ALA A 304 4.76 4.02 -3.20
C ALA A 304 3.58 4.95 -2.92
N THR A 305 2.51 4.42 -2.32
CA THR A 305 1.21 5.10 -2.22
C THR A 305 0.83 5.46 -0.79
N TYR A 306 0.45 6.71 -0.56
CA TYR A 306 0.01 7.26 0.71
C TYR A 306 -1.51 7.48 0.71
N VAL A 307 -2.23 6.76 1.56
CA VAL A 307 -3.69 6.72 1.59
C VAL A 307 -4.20 7.69 2.66
N GLY A 308 -4.15 8.99 2.37
CA GLY A 308 -4.47 10.06 3.32
C GLY A 308 -5.97 10.32 3.52
N LEU A 309 -6.32 11.54 3.95
CA LEU A 309 -7.71 11.98 4.06
C LEU A 309 -8.37 12.12 2.68
N GLN A 310 -9.62 11.69 2.59
CA GLN A 310 -10.36 11.64 1.34
C GLN A 310 -11.26 12.88 1.13
N ALA A 311 -11.78 13.04 -0.08
CA ALA A 311 -12.58 14.20 -0.46
C ALA A 311 -13.80 14.43 0.48
N PRO A 312 -14.18 15.68 0.79
CA PRO A 312 -15.27 15.99 1.74
C PRO A 312 -16.62 15.37 1.35
N CYS A 313 -16.88 15.23 0.05
CA CYS A 313 -18.12 14.67 -0.50
C CYS A 313 -18.09 13.13 -0.71
N GLY A 314 -17.04 12.45 -0.28
CA GLY A 314 -16.97 10.98 -0.30
C GLY A 314 -17.70 10.33 0.89
N SER A 315 -17.99 9.02 0.77
CA SER A 315 -18.61 8.21 1.83
C SER A 315 -17.66 7.95 3.01
N ARG A 316 -16.37 7.72 2.71
CA ARG A 316 -15.31 7.32 3.67
C ARG A 316 -15.24 8.23 4.90
N PRO A 317 -14.99 7.71 6.12
CA PRO A 317 -15.05 8.52 7.34
C PRO A 317 -13.89 9.53 7.43
N GLN A 318 -12.67 9.15 7.04
CA GLN A 318 -11.50 10.04 6.97
C GLN A 318 -11.62 10.99 5.79
N ARG A 319 -12.04 12.22 6.06
CA ARG A 319 -12.14 13.27 5.05
C ARG A 319 -11.68 14.62 5.59
N PHE A 320 -11.05 15.41 4.72
CA PHE A 320 -10.75 16.81 5.00
C PHE A 320 -11.98 17.68 4.68
N THR A 321 -12.01 18.91 5.17
CA THR A 321 -13.05 19.89 4.86
C THR A 321 -12.52 20.92 3.87
N ALA A 322 -13.41 21.71 3.25
CA ALA A 322 -13.00 22.80 2.36
C ALA A 322 -12.05 23.82 3.02
N LYS A 323 -12.17 24.01 4.35
CA LYS A 323 -11.29 24.86 5.18
C LYS A 323 -9.93 24.21 5.46
N SER A 324 -9.89 22.89 5.69
CA SER A 324 -8.63 22.19 6.04
C SER A 324 -7.83 21.65 4.86
N ALA A 325 -8.41 21.63 3.65
CA ALA A 325 -7.82 21.08 2.43
C ALA A 325 -6.33 21.43 2.23
N SER A 326 -5.99 22.72 2.28
CA SER A 326 -4.62 23.20 2.01
C SER A 326 -3.60 22.64 3.01
N TRP A 327 -3.84 22.78 4.32
CA TRP A 327 -2.87 22.31 5.33
C TRP A 327 -2.86 20.78 5.47
N GLN A 328 -3.97 20.11 5.18
CA GLN A 328 -4.01 18.64 5.14
C GLN A 328 -3.20 18.09 3.96
N GLY A 329 -3.22 18.75 2.79
CA GLY A 329 -2.34 18.42 1.66
C GLY A 329 -0.85 18.53 2.04
N THR A 330 -0.47 19.63 2.70
CA THR A 330 0.88 19.82 3.25
C THR A 330 1.26 18.73 4.24
N ARG A 331 0.41 18.45 5.26
CA ARG A 331 0.71 17.43 6.28
C ARG A 331 0.78 16.02 5.72
N ALA A 332 -0.03 15.69 4.71
CA ALA A 332 0.06 14.42 4.00
C ALA A 332 1.43 14.25 3.32
N ALA A 333 1.92 15.27 2.62
CA ALA A 333 3.23 15.24 1.96
C ALA A 333 4.39 15.03 2.95
N VAL A 334 4.37 15.76 4.07
CA VAL A 334 5.35 15.59 5.16
C VAL A 334 5.31 14.16 5.74
N ASP A 335 4.12 13.60 5.96
CA ASP A 335 4.01 12.24 6.48
C ASP A 335 4.48 11.20 5.46
N ALA A 336 4.06 11.31 4.20
CA ALA A 336 4.45 10.42 3.11
C ALA A 336 5.97 10.39 2.92
N ALA A 337 6.63 11.55 2.87
CA ALA A 337 8.09 11.65 2.82
C ALA A 337 8.74 10.97 4.04
N ARG A 338 8.21 11.17 5.25
CA ARG A 338 8.70 10.49 6.47
C ARG A 338 8.52 8.96 6.40
N ARG A 339 7.41 8.46 5.84
CA ARG A 339 7.21 7.01 5.59
C ARG A 339 8.22 6.48 4.58
N ALA A 340 8.40 7.19 3.47
CA ALA A 340 9.30 6.82 2.39
C ALA A 340 10.76 6.72 2.87
N ARG A 341 11.27 7.75 3.56
CA ARG A 341 12.60 7.74 4.19
C ARG A 341 12.75 6.56 5.17
N ALA A 342 11.73 6.29 6.00
CA ALA A 342 11.75 5.17 6.95
C ALA A 342 11.64 3.77 6.31
N LEU A 343 11.27 3.68 5.02
CA LEU A 343 11.32 2.47 4.20
C LEU A 343 12.58 2.39 3.32
N GLY A 344 13.49 3.37 3.42
CA GLY A 344 14.69 3.43 2.59
C GLY A 344 14.44 3.82 1.13
N ILE A 345 13.28 4.42 0.82
CA ILE A 345 12.98 4.93 -0.53
C ILE A 345 13.77 6.25 -0.72
N PRO A 346 14.71 6.33 -1.67
CA PRO A 346 15.55 7.52 -1.86
C PRO A 346 14.77 8.77 -2.27
N ALA A 347 15.37 9.93 -2.06
CA ALA A 347 14.91 11.20 -2.63
C ALA A 347 14.80 11.13 -4.17
N GLY A 348 13.99 12.00 -4.76
CA GLY A 348 13.70 12.05 -6.19
C GLY A 348 12.82 10.92 -6.73
N LYS A 349 12.49 9.90 -5.92
CA LYS A 349 11.58 8.81 -6.31
C LYS A 349 10.10 9.23 -6.16
N PRO A 350 9.17 8.61 -6.92
CA PRO A 350 7.76 9.03 -6.93
C PRO A 350 6.98 8.51 -5.72
N LEU A 351 6.22 9.39 -5.07
CA LEU A 351 5.19 8.99 -4.10
C LEU A 351 3.81 9.41 -4.62
N TYR A 352 2.87 8.49 -4.58
CA TYR A 352 1.49 8.69 -5.03
C TYR A 352 0.59 9.04 -3.85
N TYR A 353 -0.20 10.11 -3.97
CA TYR A 353 -1.34 10.30 -3.08
C TYR A 353 -2.55 9.52 -3.58
N ASP A 354 -3.19 8.72 -2.74
CA ASP A 354 -4.47 8.09 -3.07
C ASP A 354 -5.63 9.04 -2.76
N MET A 355 -6.15 9.71 -3.80
CA MET A 355 -7.39 10.49 -3.75
C MET A 355 -8.51 9.70 -4.42
N GLU A 356 -9.33 9.08 -3.60
CA GLU A 356 -10.41 8.20 -4.05
C GLU A 356 -11.48 8.91 -4.88
N ALA A 357 -12.25 8.13 -5.64
CA ALA A 357 -13.36 8.65 -6.43
C ALA A 357 -14.34 9.50 -5.58
N TYR A 358 -14.72 10.66 -6.09
CA TYR A 358 -15.60 11.64 -5.43
C TYR A 358 -16.58 12.27 -6.42
N ASP A 359 -17.68 12.85 -5.92
CA ASP A 359 -18.65 13.53 -6.78
C ASP A 359 -18.11 14.88 -7.26
N HIS A 360 -17.41 14.83 -8.39
CA HIS A 360 -16.72 15.97 -8.99
C HIS A 360 -17.64 17.08 -9.52
N ARG A 361 -18.95 16.80 -9.62
CA ARG A 361 -19.98 17.78 -10.00
C ARG A 361 -20.21 18.81 -8.88
N LYS A 362 -19.96 18.42 -7.61
CA LYS A 362 -20.03 19.31 -6.45
C LYS A 362 -18.84 20.27 -6.47
N SER A 363 -19.04 21.45 -7.04
CA SER A 363 -18.01 22.49 -7.26
C SER A 363 -17.16 22.77 -6.01
N ALA A 364 -17.78 22.94 -4.84
CA ALA A 364 -17.08 23.15 -3.57
C ALA A 364 -16.20 21.95 -3.14
N CYS A 365 -16.62 20.72 -3.43
CA CYS A 365 -15.83 19.52 -3.17
C CYS A 365 -14.63 19.44 -4.13
N ARG A 366 -14.87 19.64 -5.43
CA ARG A 366 -13.82 19.73 -6.46
C ARG A 366 -12.78 20.79 -6.12
N ALA A 367 -13.20 22.00 -5.77
CA ALA A 367 -12.30 23.08 -5.38
C ALA A 367 -11.48 22.74 -4.12
N ALA A 368 -12.07 22.04 -3.15
CA ALA A 368 -11.34 21.55 -1.97
C ALA A 368 -10.30 20.48 -2.35
N VAL A 369 -10.64 19.52 -3.22
CA VAL A 369 -9.68 18.50 -3.71
C VAL A 369 -8.53 19.16 -4.48
N LEU A 370 -8.81 20.11 -5.38
CA LEU A 370 -7.77 20.82 -6.14
C LEU A 370 -6.82 21.59 -5.21
N ARG A 371 -7.32 22.28 -4.18
CA ARG A 371 -6.47 22.94 -3.16
C ARG A 371 -5.64 21.93 -2.35
N PHE A 372 -6.20 20.77 -2.01
CA PHE A 372 -5.47 19.71 -1.34
C PHE A 372 -4.32 19.19 -2.22
N VAL A 373 -4.61 18.87 -3.49
CA VAL A 373 -3.61 18.33 -4.44
C VAL A 373 -2.51 19.35 -4.71
N ASP A 374 -2.83 20.64 -4.87
CA ASP A 374 -1.82 21.70 -5.04
C ASP A 374 -0.81 21.72 -3.88
N LYS A 375 -1.29 21.62 -2.64
CA LYS A 375 -0.41 21.63 -1.45
C LYS A 375 0.30 20.31 -1.21
N TRP A 376 -0.28 19.18 -1.58
CA TRP A 376 0.45 17.91 -1.68
C TRP A 376 1.62 18.03 -2.66
N VAL A 377 1.36 18.47 -3.89
CA VAL A 377 2.37 18.58 -4.97
C VAL A 377 3.50 19.51 -4.55
N ASN A 378 3.17 20.72 -4.10
CA ASN A 378 4.18 21.70 -3.75
C ASN A 378 5.00 21.29 -2.53
N ARG A 379 4.36 20.81 -1.46
CA ARG A 379 5.11 20.40 -0.27
C ARG A 379 5.97 19.17 -0.53
N LEU A 380 5.50 18.20 -1.32
CA LEU A 380 6.28 16.98 -1.54
C LEU A 380 7.56 17.24 -2.35
N LYS A 381 7.53 18.19 -3.30
CA LYS A 381 8.74 18.68 -3.97
C LYS A 381 9.74 19.25 -2.97
N THR A 382 9.29 20.08 -2.01
CA THR A 382 10.13 20.59 -0.92
C THR A 382 10.66 19.48 0.01
N GLU A 383 9.92 18.39 0.20
CA GLU A 383 10.39 17.20 0.92
C GLU A 383 11.37 16.33 0.10
N GLY A 384 11.72 16.72 -1.12
CA GLY A 384 12.68 16.04 -1.98
C GLY A 384 12.14 14.78 -2.66
N TYR A 385 10.81 14.66 -2.84
CA TYR A 385 10.19 13.53 -3.55
C TYR A 385 9.35 14.01 -4.74
N GLU A 386 9.18 13.13 -5.73
CA GLU A 386 8.42 13.41 -6.94
C GLU A 386 6.91 13.19 -6.67
N PRO A 387 6.06 14.24 -6.76
CA PRO A 387 4.65 14.11 -6.42
C PRO A 387 3.84 13.45 -7.53
N CYS A 388 3.20 12.34 -7.21
CA CYS A 388 2.24 11.68 -8.09
C CYS A 388 0.85 11.56 -7.43
N LEU A 389 -0.14 11.20 -8.23
CA LEU A 389 -1.54 11.12 -7.81
C LEU A 389 -2.19 9.84 -8.33
N TYR A 390 -2.79 9.06 -7.43
CA TYR A 390 -3.82 8.09 -7.77
C TYR A 390 -5.21 8.73 -7.67
N SER A 391 -6.04 8.50 -8.68
CA SER A 391 -7.49 8.78 -8.59
C SER A 391 -8.27 8.12 -9.73
N SER A 392 -9.59 8.19 -9.68
CA SER A 392 -10.45 7.81 -10.81
C SER A 392 -10.22 8.73 -12.01
N VAL A 393 -10.18 8.13 -13.21
CA VAL A 393 -10.14 8.89 -14.47
C VAL A 393 -11.35 9.83 -14.63
N LYS A 394 -12.49 9.48 -14.01
CA LYS A 394 -13.76 10.23 -14.11
C LYS A 394 -13.90 11.36 -13.08
N SER A 395 -13.04 11.43 -12.05
CA SER A 395 -13.05 12.52 -11.06
C SER A 395 -11.68 13.20 -10.92
N GLY A 396 -10.77 12.71 -10.08
CA GLY A 396 -9.57 13.45 -9.68
C GLY A 396 -8.58 13.67 -10.83
N ILE A 397 -8.37 12.68 -11.69
CA ILE A 397 -7.46 12.82 -12.83
C ILE A 397 -8.02 13.84 -13.84
N ARG A 398 -9.33 13.78 -14.13
CA ARG A 398 -10.04 14.74 -14.99
C ARG A 398 -9.96 16.17 -14.44
N ASP A 399 -10.30 16.35 -13.16
CA ASP A 399 -10.34 17.67 -12.54
C ASP A 399 -8.94 18.28 -12.43
N VAL A 400 -7.96 17.51 -11.94
CA VAL A 400 -6.56 17.96 -11.84
C VAL A 400 -6.01 18.28 -13.23
N GLY A 401 -6.29 17.44 -14.23
CA GLY A 401 -5.88 17.66 -15.62
C GLY A 401 -6.41 18.97 -16.21
N ARG A 402 -7.69 19.30 -15.97
CA ARG A 402 -8.35 20.53 -16.46
C ARG A 402 -8.04 21.81 -15.68
N SER A 403 -7.56 21.71 -14.44
CA SER A 403 -7.30 22.87 -13.57
C SER A 403 -5.98 23.59 -13.89
N SER A 404 -5.73 24.73 -13.24
CA SER A 404 -4.45 25.47 -13.28
C SER A 404 -3.54 25.23 -12.07
N ILE A 405 -3.85 24.25 -11.21
CA ILE A 405 -3.03 23.97 -10.02
C ILE A 405 -1.65 23.42 -10.39
N SER A 406 -0.76 23.44 -9.40
CA SER A 406 0.53 22.76 -9.46
C SER A 406 0.31 21.27 -9.74
N LYS A 407 0.67 20.82 -10.95
CA LYS A 407 0.37 19.46 -11.42
C LYS A 407 1.24 18.42 -10.71
N PRO A 408 0.68 17.25 -10.33
CA PRO A 408 1.49 16.07 -10.05
C PRO A 408 2.38 15.76 -11.26
N SER A 409 3.60 15.30 -11.02
CA SER A 409 4.55 14.94 -12.07
C SER A 409 4.19 13.61 -12.76
N CYS A 410 3.43 12.73 -12.10
CA CYS A 410 2.90 11.49 -12.69
C CYS A 410 1.54 11.09 -12.11
N VAL A 411 0.83 10.19 -12.81
CA VAL A 411 -0.52 9.74 -12.43
C VAL A 411 -0.66 8.22 -12.45
N TRP A 412 -1.47 7.71 -11.53
CA TRP A 412 -1.97 6.33 -11.52
C TRP A 412 -3.51 6.41 -11.62
N PHE A 413 -4.08 6.14 -12.78
CA PHE A 413 -5.50 6.37 -13.01
C PHE A 413 -6.32 5.08 -12.94
N ALA A 414 -7.40 5.09 -12.15
CA ALA A 414 -8.35 3.99 -12.13
C ALA A 414 -9.40 4.16 -13.24
N ASN A 415 -9.42 3.20 -14.17
CA ASN A 415 -10.50 3.00 -15.13
C ASN A 415 -10.64 1.49 -15.42
N TRP A 416 -11.61 0.85 -14.78
CA TRP A 416 -11.78 -0.62 -14.80
C TRP A 416 -12.46 -1.14 -16.07
N ASP A 417 -11.92 -0.76 -17.22
CA ASP A 417 -12.41 -1.16 -18.55
C ASP A 417 -11.82 -2.49 -19.06
N ARG A 418 -11.04 -3.18 -18.23
CA ARG A 418 -10.25 -4.39 -18.55
C ARG A 418 -9.17 -4.19 -19.64
N ARG A 419 -8.88 -2.96 -20.07
CA ARG A 419 -7.89 -2.66 -21.13
C ARG A 419 -6.56 -2.24 -20.52
N ALA A 420 -5.57 -3.13 -20.59
CA ALA A 420 -4.19 -2.89 -20.20
C ALA A 420 -3.43 -1.96 -21.17
N LYS A 421 -3.93 -0.73 -21.38
CA LYS A 421 -3.29 0.35 -22.13
C LYS A 421 -3.38 1.66 -21.33
N VAL A 422 -2.26 2.39 -21.21
CA VAL A 422 -2.19 3.71 -20.54
C VAL A 422 -2.51 4.89 -21.45
N TYR A 423 -2.66 4.66 -22.75
CA TYR A 423 -2.95 5.64 -23.80
C TYR A 423 -4.22 5.21 -24.57
N GLY A 424 -4.86 6.14 -25.26
CA GLY A 424 -6.14 5.93 -25.95
C GLY A 424 -7.34 5.80 -24.99
N ASP A 425 -7.26 6.38 -23.79
CA ASP A 425 -8.37 6.40 -22.84
C ASP A 425 -9.30 7.60 -23.12
N PRO A 426 -10.62 7.40 -23.34
CA PRO A 426 -11.52 8.48 -23.75
C PRO A 426 -11.72 9.56 -22.67
N PHE A 427 -11.28 9.33 -21.43
CA PHE A 427 -11.37 10.31 -20.34
C PHE A 427 -10.04 11.01 -20.04
N LEU A 428 -8.92 10.58 -20.64
CA LEU A 428 -7.57 11.12 -20.40
C LEU A 428 -6.82 11.38 -21.72
N PRO A 429 -6.80 12.64 -22.23
CA PRO A 429 -6.12 13.00 -23.48
C PRO A 429 -4.65 12.59 -23.48
N ASP A 430 -4.16 12.00 -24.58
CA ASP A 430 -2.82 11.38 -24.64
C ASP A 430 -1.63 12.33 -24.48
N ALA A 431 -1.83 13.63 -24.67
CA ALA A 431 -0.83 14.66 -24.36
C ALA A 431 -0.57 14.85 -22.84
N TRP A 432 -1.55 14.56 -21.97
CA TRP A 432 -1.43 14.83 -20.54
C TRP A 432 -0.57 13.78 -19.83
N TRP A 433 0.44 14.19 -19.04
CA TRP A 433 1.38 13.26 -18.39
C TRP A 433 1.99 12.25 -19.38
N SER A 434 2.50 12.73 -20.51
CA SER A 434 3.20 11.93 -21.51
C SER A 434 4.62 12.47 -21.76
N PRO A 435 5.61 11.65 -22.12
CA PRO A 435 5.64 10.19 -22.01
C PRO A 435 5.93 9.71 -20.58
N HIS A 436 5.82 8.40 -20.35
CA HIS A 436 6.40 7.66 -19.20
C HIS A 436 6.00 8.18 -17.80
N ARG A 437 4.78 8.71 -17.69
CA ARG A 437 4.22 9.31 -16.47
C ARG A 437 2.84 8.74 -16.09
N ARG A 438 2.46 7.58 -16.64
CA ARG A 438 1.13 6.96 -16.44
C ARG A 438 1.22 5.53 -15.90
N VAL A 439 0.43 5.22 -14.89
CA VAL A 439 0.03 3.86 -14.52
C VAL A 439 -1.49 3.79 -14.63
N LYS A 440 -2.06 2.66 -15.03
CA LYS A 440 -3.52 2.47 -15.09
C LYS A 440 -3.93 1.22 -14.31
N GLN A 441 -4.81 1.41 -13.33
CA GLN A 441 -5.55 0.31 -12.70
C GLN A 441 -6.72 -0.04 -13.62
N TYR A 442 -6.61 -1.17 -14.32
CA TYR A 442 -7.54 -1.56 -15.40
C TYR A 442 -8.54 -2.64 -15.00
N ARG A 443 -8.35 -3.28 -13.84
CA ARG A 443 -9.26 -4.30 -13.28
C ARG A 443 -9.21 -4.25 -11.75
N GLY A 444 -10.36 -4.03 -11.11
CA GLY A 444 -10.51 -4.08 -9.66
C GLY A 444 -10.57 -5.50 -9.08
N GLY A 445 -10.74 -5.59 -7.77
CA GLY A 445 -10.50 -6.76 -6.93
C GLY A 445 -10.96 -8.10 -7.47
N HIS A 446 -10.01 -9.02 -7.61
CA HIS A 446 -10.22 -10.40 -8.04
C HIS A 446 -9.05 -11.27 -7.56
N ARG A 447 -9.24 -12.60 -7.55
CA ARG A 447 -8.13 -13.52 -7.29
C ARG A 447 -7.36 -13.82 -8.58
N GLU A 448 -6.04 -13.83 -8.49
CA GLU A 448 -5.14 -14.47 -9.46
C GLU A 448 -4.17 -15.39 -8.73
N THR A 449 -3.61 -16.36 -9.46
CA THR A 449 -2.69 -17.37 -8.96
C THR A 449 -1.46 -17.42 -9.86
N HIS A 450 -0.27 -17.18 -9.29
CA HIS A 450 1.00 -17.22 -10.01
C HIS A 450 2.05 -17.95 -9.17
N GLY A 451 2.81 -18.85 -9.80
CA GLY A 451 3.80 -19.69 -9.10
C GLY A 451 3.22 -20.49 -7.93
N GLY A 452 1.97 -20.98 -8.06
CA GLY A 452 1.26 -21.72 -7.03
C GLY A 452 0.66 -20.88 -5.88
N VAL A 453 0.87 -19.56 -5.86
CA VAL A 453 0.36 -18.68 -4.79
C VAL A 453 -0.78 -17.82 -5.28
N THR A 454 -1.92 -17.84 -4.57
CA THR A 454 -3.11 -17.03 -4.86
C THR A 454 -3.14 -15.76 -4.03
N LEU A 455 -3.40 -14.61 -4.66
CA LEU A 455 -3.66 -13.32 -4.00
C LEU A 455 -4.97 -12.72 -4.51
N ASN A 456 -5.60 -11.88 -3.70
CA ASN A 456 -6.63 -10.96 -4.16
C ASN A 456 -5.96 -9.61 -4.51
N ILE A 457 -6.07 -9.20 -5.77
CA ILE A 457 -5.37 -8.04 -6.34
C ILE A 457 -6.30 -7.15 -7.19
N ASP A 458 -5.92 -5.89 -7.34
CA ASP A 458 -6.29 -5.06 -8.49
C ASP A 458 -5.14 -5.17 -9.52
N CYS A 459 -5.42 -5.17 -10.83
CA CYS A 459 -4.39 -5.26 -11.87
C CYS A 459 -4.07 -3.90 -12.50
N ASP A 460 -2.77 -3.67 -12.72
CA ASP A 460 -2.21 -2.46 -13.31
C ASP A 460 -1.43 -2.71 -14.59
N ILE A 461 -1.35 -1.67 -15.42
CA ILE A 461 -0.37 -1.54 -16.49
C ILE A 461 0.43 -0.25 -16.28
N ALA A 462 1.76 -0.35 -16.31
CA ALA A 462 2.64 0.79 -16.18
C ALA A 462 3.23 1.21 -17.54
N ASP A 463 3.28 2.52 -17.76
CA ASP A 463 4.29 3.24 -18.53
C ASP A 463 4.56 4.56 -17.79
N GLY A 464 5.14 4.44 -16.60
CA GLY A 464 5.01 5.46 -15.55
C GLY A 464 6.18 5.49 -14.59
N ARG A 465 6.31 6.62 -13.87
CA ARG A 465 7.37 6.79 -12.87
C ARG A 465 7.18 5.81 -11.72
N VAL A 466 8.24 5.12 -11.35
CA VAL A 466 8.24 4.08 -10.31
C VAL A 466 9.57 4.12 -9.57
N TYR A 467 9.57 3.77 -8.28
CA TYR A 467 10.82 3.47 -7.59
C TYR A 467 11.42 2.17 -8.13
#